data_AF-A0A1P8S029-F1
#
_entry.id   AF-A0A1P8S029-F1
#
_cell.length_a   1.000
_cell.length_b   1.000
_cell.length_c   1.000
_cell.angle_alpha   90.00
_cell.angle_beta   90.00
_cell.angle_gamma   90.00
#
_symmetry.space_group_name_H-M   'P 1'
#
loop_
_entity.id
_entity.type
_entity.pdbx_description
1 polymer ?
#
loop_
_entity_poly.entity_id
_entity_poly.type
_entity_poly.pdbx_seq_one_letter_code
_entity_poly.pdbx_strand_id
1 'polypeptide(L)'
;MQITHIQKRDFSTKPFQLSKITNAVLKAMTALEHGNLEDAERISQSVLDVLLKQKQQEPKYVPTVEEIQDAVENALMENSFFDVAKAYILYRDEQARKRKTNIFEKRINLKPYEYPDLYEYVPAIRHSYWIHTEFNFTSDIQDFKAGLSDVERSAIKNTMLAISQIEVAVKSFWGDIYHKMPKPEIGSVGATFAESEVRHHDAYSHLLEILGLNKEFNDLKKKPVIMRRVQYLESALKNSKSDDNRAYADAVLLFSLFIEHVSLFSQFLIIMAFNKHKNVLKGVSNVVEATSKEEQIHGDFGIDIIKIIKNENPEWFNEEYNATVQDMCREAFDAESKIVDWIFEKGEIDFLPKAVVNEFLKDRFNRSLKSIGIETIFDTDEKLLAETEWFDDEIIGTKHGDFFVKRSINYSKRTQSITSDDLF
;
A
#
# COMPACT_ATOMS: atom_id res chain seq x y z
N MET A 1 5.27 45.99 9.94
CA MET A 1 4.90 44.61 9.55
C MET A 1 5.98 43.66 10.03
N GLN A 2 5.63 42.43 10.40
CA GLN A 2 6.60 41.45 10.94
C GLN A 2 6.42 40.06 10.30
N ILE A 3 7.53 39.36 10.09
CA ILE A 3 7.54 37.93 9.78
C ILE A 3 7.40 37.18 11.10
N THR A 4 6.27 36.52 11.31
CA THR A 4 5.99 35.80 12.57
C THR A 4 6.31 34.31 12.46
N HIS A 5 6.16 33.73 11.28
CA HIS A 5 6.29 32.30 11.02
C HIS A 5 7.13 32.03 9.79
N ILE A 6 7.69 30.82 9.75
CA ILE A 6 8.42 30.23 8.62
C ILE A 6 7.78 28.87 8.32
N GLN A 7 7.61 28.56 7.04
CA GLN A 7 7.23 27.22 6.59
C GLN A 7 8.49 26.36 6.42
N LYS A 8 8.52 25.23 7.14
CA LYS A 8 9.57 24.22 7.11
C LYS A 8 9.44 23.34 5.85
N ARG A 9 10.47 22.53 5.59
CA ARG A 9 10.52 21.62 4.42
C ARG A 9 9.48 20.49 4.49
N ASP A 10 9.01 20.16 5.69
CA ASP A 10 7.90 19.23 5.95
C ASP A 10 6.53 19.96 5.92
N PHE A 11 6.48 21.16 5.35
CA PHE A 11 5.33 22.07 5.32
C PHE A 11 4.81 22.56 6.68
N SER A 12 5.41 22.14 7.80
CA SER A 12 5.03 22.62 9.14
C SER A 12 5.42 24.08 9.33
N THR A 13 4.61 24.84 10.07
CA THR A 13 4.93 26.24 10.40
C THR A 13 5.58 26.35 11.78
N LYS A 14 6.69 27.09 11.88
CA LYS A 14 7.34 27.39 13.17
C LYS A 14 7.53 28.89 13.37
N PRO A 15 7.68 29.37 14.62
CA PRO A 15 8.02 30.76 14.88
C PRO A 15 9.31 31.18 14.18
N PHE A 16 9.28 32.32 13.50
CA PHE A 16 10.45 32.90 12.84
C PHE A 16 11.44 33.42 13.89
N GLN A 17 12.73 33.14 13.69
CA GLN A 17 13.81 33.59 14.57
C GLN A 17 14.99 34.06 13.72
N LEU A 18 15.24 35.36 13.72
CA LEU A 18 16.33 35.97 12.94
C LEU A 18 17.70 35.40 13.32
N SER A 19 17.90 35.11 14.61
CA SER A 19 19.14 34.53 15.13
C SER A 19 19.51 33.19 14.48
N LYS A 20 18.55 32.43 13.92
CA LYS A 20 18.87 31.20 13.17
C LYS A 20 19.56 31.49 11.83
N ILE A 21 19.19 32.60 11.18
CA ILE A 21 19.84 33.06 9.95
C ILE A 21 21.25 33.55 10.30
N THR A 22 21.38 34.38 11.34
CA THR A 22 22.66 34.90 11.82
C THR A 22 23.64 33.80 12.16
N ASN A 23 23.19 32.79 12.90
CA ASN A 23 24.02 31.64 13.25
C ASN A 23 24.43 30.80 12.04
N ALA A 24 23.57 30.67 11.03
CA ALA A 24 23.91 29.92 9.81
C ALA A 24 24.98 30.66 8.99
N VAL A 25 24.81 31.98 8.82
CA VAL A 25 25.78 32.84 8.12
C VAL A 25 27.11 32.88 8.86
N LEU A 26 27.09 33.09 10.17
CA LEU A 26 28.31 33.15 11.00
C LEU A 26 29.10 31.84 10.93
N LYS A 27 28.42 30.68 10.92
CA LYS A 27 29.09 29.39 10.74
C LYS A 27 29.83 29.28 9.41
N ALA A 28 29.22 29.78 8.33
CA ALA A 28 29.87 29.79 7.01
C ALA A 28 31.06 30.76 6.97
N MET A 29 30.92 31.96 7.55
CA MET A 29 32.00 32.94 7.67
C MET A 29 33.19 32.41 8.49
N THR A 30 32.89 31.79 9.65
CA THR A 30 33.92 31.21 10.54
C THR A 30 34.66 30.05 9.87
N ALA A 31 33.97 29.22 9.08
CA ALA A 31 34.59 28.09 8.38
C ALA A 31 35.65 28.51 7.34
N LEU A 32 35.58 29.75 6.85
CA LEU A 32 36.53 30.32 5.89
C LEU A 32 37.43 31.39 6.51
N GLU A 33 37.30 31.64 7.82
CA GLU A 33 37.98 32.75 8.52
C GLU A 33 37.74 34.12 7.85
N HIS A 34 36.55 34.31 7.24
CA HIS A 34 36.18 35.51 6.51
C HIS A 34 34.80 36.04 6.94
N GLY A 35 34.82 37.12 7.72
CA GLY A 35 33.64 37.76 8.31
C GLY A 35 33.54 37.53 9.82
N ASN A 36 32.72 38.33 10.49
CA ASN A 36 32.51 38.27 11.95
C ASN A 36 31.00 38.29 12.31
N LEU A 37 30.70 38.38 13.61
CA LEU A 37 29.31 38.42 14.09
C LEU A 37 28.54 39.63 13.56
N GLU A 38 29.15 40.82 13.51
CA GLU A 38 28.50 42.04 13.01
C GLU A 38 28.18 41.92 11.52
N ASP A 39 29.07 41.30 10.75
CA ASP A 39 28.83 41.02 9.33
C ASP A 39 27.66 40.02 9.17
N ALA A 40 27.63 38.95 9.96
CA ALA A 40 26.54 37.98 9.93
C ALA A 40 25.18 38.59 10.33
N GLU A 41 25.16 39.50 11.30
CA GLU A 41 23.98 40.28 11.68
C GLU A 41 23.52 41.20 10.55
N ARG A 42 24.45 41.88 9.86
CA ARG A 42 24.15 42.71 8.69
C ARG A 42 23.51 41.92 7.55
N ILE A 43 24.07 40.76 7.21
CA ILE A 43 23.50 39.85 6.21
C ILE A 43 22.10 39.40 6.63
N SER A 44 21.93 39.02 7.90
CA SER A 44 20.62 38.59 8.43
C SER A 44 19.57 39.68 8.33
N GLN A 45 19.95 40.93 8.63
CA GLN A 45 19.05 42.07 8.49
C GLN A 45 18.68 42.33 7.01
N SER A 46 19.65 42.22 6.10
CA SER A 46 19.40 42.31 4.64
C SER A 46 18.37 41.28 4.18
N VAL A 47 18.51 40.03 4.65
CA VAL A 47 17.53 38.96 4.38
C VAL A 47 16.16 39.31 4.94
N LEU A 48 16.08 39.78 6.19
CA LEU A 48 14.81 40.18 6.80
C LEU A 48 14.12 41.30 6.01
N ASP A 49 14.87 42.28 5.52
CA ASP A 49 14.33 43.39 4.72
C ASP A 49 13.73 42.90 3.40
N VAL A 50 14.37 41.93 2.72
CA VAL A 50 13.83 41.28 1.52
C VAL A 50 12.51 40.56 1.81
N LEU A 51 12.45 39.78 2.88
CA LEU A 51 11.23 39.05 3.27
C LEU A 51 10.09 40.02 3.67
N LEU A 52 10.42 41.12 4.34
CA LEU A 52 9.44 42.14 4.72
C LEU A 52 8.88 42.87 3.50
N LYS A 53 9.69 43.15 2.47
CA LYS A 53 9.22 43.71 1.20
C LYS A 53 8.23 42.78 0.50
N GLN A 54 8.50 41.48 0.46
CA GLN A 54 7.56 40.50 -0.11
C GLN A 54 6.25 40.45 0.69
N LYS A 55 6.32 40.45 2.02
CA LYS A 55 5.12 40.49 2.86
C LYS A 55 4.27 41.75 2.69
N GLN A 56 4.89 42.88 2.35
CA GLN A 56 4.16 44.12 2.05
C GLN A 56 3.32 43.99 0.77
N GLN A 57 3.82 43.25 -0.22
CA GLN A 57 3.11 42.99 -1.48
C GLN A 57 2.01 41.94 -1.29
N GLU A 58 2.28 40.91 -0.48
CA GLU A 58 1.34 39.84 -0.19
C GLU A 58 1.13 39.67 1.33
N PRO A 59 0.02 40.17 1.90
CA PRO A 59 -0.21 40.14 3.35
C PRO A 59 -0.26 38.74 3.97
N LYS A 60 -0.59 37.71 3.17
CA LYS A 60 -0.65 36.30 3.59
C LYS A 60 0.68 35.55 3.44
N TYR A 61 1.72 36.21 2.96
CA TYR A 61 3.03 35.60 2.73
C TYR A 61 3.65 35.02 4.00
N VAL A 62 4.11 33.77 3.88
CA VAL A 62 4.88 33.05 4.89
C VAL A 62 6.13 32.50 4.19
N PRO A 63 7.34 32.96 4.55
CA PRO A 63 8.56 32.50 3.90
C PRO A 63 8.82 31.02 4.17
N THR A 64 9.25 30.32 3.14
CA THR A 64 9.77 28.96 3.21
C THR A 64 11.24 28.96 3.64
N VAL A 65 11.71 27.80 4.09
CA VAL A 65 13.15 27.62 4.37
C VAL A 65 13.98 27.86 3.11
N GLU A 66 13.55 27.44 1.92
CA GLU A 66 14.34 27.59 0.70
C GLU A 66 14.41 29.07 0.25
N GLU A 67 13.31 29.82 0.30
CA GLU A 67 13.33 31.26 0.00
C GLU A 67 14.28 32.03 0.92
N ILE A 68 14.36 31.65 2.20
CA ILE A 68 15.32 32.26 3.15
C ILE A 68 16.76 31.88 2.77
N GLN A 69 17.01 30.65 2.32
CA GLN A 69 18.34 30.24 1.88
C GLN A 69 18.76 31.01 0.62
N ASP A 70 17.85 31.15 -0.36
CA ASP A 70 18.08 31.93 -1.58
C ASP A 70 18.36 33.40 -1.26
N ALA A 71 17.62 33.98 -0.31
CA ALA A 71 17.85 35.35 0.16
C ALA A 71 19.21 35.51 0.85
N VAL A 72 19.66 34.52 1.64
CA VAL A 72 20.99 34.51 2.27
C VAL A 72 22.09 34.49 1.22
N GLU A 73 21.96 33.63 0.21
CA GLU A 73 22.94 33.53 -0.88
C GLU A 73 23.08 34.85 -1.63
N ASN A 74 21.95 35.47 -1.99
CA ASN A 74 21.94 36.79 -2.63
C ASN A 74 22.54 37.87 -1.74
N ALA A 75 22.18 37.91 -0.46
CA ALA A 75 22.71 38.90 0.47
C ALA A 75 24.24 38.76 0.66
N LEU A 76 24.77 37.54 0.70
CA LEU A 76 26.22 37.31 0.76
C LEU A 76 26.92 37.82 -0.51
N MET A 77 26.35 37.58 -1.69
CA MET A 77 26.89 38.08 -2.96
C MET A 77 26.83 39.61 -3.05
N GLU A 78 25.70 40.23 -2.69
CA GLU A 78 25.52 41.70 -2.71
C GLU A 78 26.49 42.42 -1.78
N ASN A 79 26.83 41.81 -0.64
CA ASN A 79 27.78 42.34 0.33
C ASN A 79 29.24 41.93 0.04
N SER A 80 29.53 41.41 -1.17
CA SER A 80 30.87 41.05 -1.64
C SER A 80 31.57 39.91 -0.88
N PHE A 81 30.84 39.09 -0.12
CA PHE A 81 31.37 37.88 0.52
C PHE A 81 31.31 36.68 -0.44
N PHE A 82 31.97 36.78 -1.61
CA PHE A 82 31.82 35.83 -2.72
C PHE A 82 32.28 34.41 -2.40
N ASP A 83 33.36 34.26 -1.65
CA ASP A 83 33.89 32.99 -1.18
C ASP A 83 32.97 32.33 -0.14
N VAL A 84 32.45 33.10 0.81
CA VAL A 84 31.44 32.65 1.78
C VAL A 84 30.15 32.25 1.07
N ALA A 85 29.67 33.03 0.11
CA ALA A 85 28.50 32.69 -0.70
C ALA A 85 28.70 31.35 -1.42
N LYS A 86 29.85 31.16 -2.09
CA LYS A 86 30.17 29.91 -2.78
C LYS A 86 30.21 28.71 -1.82
N ALA A 87 30.86 28.85 -0.67
CA ALA A 87 30.92 27.77 0.33
C ALA A 87 29.54 27.47 0.93
N TYR A 88 28.73 28.50 1.16
CA TYR A 88 27.36 28.36 1.66
C TYR A 88 26.48 27.59 0.67
N ILE A 89 26.52 27.93 -0.63
CA ILE A 89 25.80 27.24 -1.70
C ILE A 89 26.22 25.77 -1.77
N LEU A 90 27.53 25.50 -1.80
CA LEU A 90 28.05 24.12 -1.87
C LEU A 90 27.65 23.29 -0.64
N TYR A 91 27.70 23.88 0.56
CA TYR A 91 27.26 23.22 1.78
C TYR A 91 25.74 22.95 1.76
N ARG A 92 24.92 23.93 1.35
CA ARG A 92 23.46 23.74 1.21
C ARG A 92 23.15 22.60 0.25
N ASP A 93 23.80 22.55 -0.90
CA ASP A 93 23.63 21.50 -1.89
C ASP A 93 24.10 20.13 -1.39
N GLU A 94 25.27 20.05 -0.75
CA GLU A 94 25.75 18.82 -0.12
C GLU A 94 24.76 18.31 0.95
N GLN A 95 24.24 19.20 1.78
CA GLN A 95 23.24 18.85 2.78
C GLN A 95 21.90 18.47 2.13
N ALA A 96 21.53 19.04 0.99
CA ALA A 96 20.35 18.64 0.23
C ALA A 96 20.51 17.22 -0.32
N ARG A 97 21.68 16.90 -0.89
CA ARG A 97 22.00 15.54 -1.34
C ARG A 97 21.98 14.54 -0.18
N LYS A 98 22.56 14.87 0.98
CA LYS A 98 22.54 14.02 2.19
C LYS A 98 21.15 13.77 2.75
N ARG A 99 20.17 14.64 2.46
CA ARG A 99 18.79 14.50 2.90
C ARG A 99 17.93 13.71 1.91
N LYS A 100 18.39 13.49 0.67
CA LYS A 100 17.68 12.63 -0.27
C LYS A 100 17.72 11.22 0.27
N THR A 101 16.55 10.67 0.53
CA THR A 101 16.39 9.26 0.85
C THR A 101 16.57 8.45 -0.43
N ASN A 102 17.01 7.21 -0.25
CA ASN A 102 17.06 6.21 -1.30
C ASN A 102 16.56 4.90 -0.68
N ILE A 103 15.40 4.44 -1.12
CA ILE A 103 14.73 3.27 -0.55
C ILE A 103 15.54 1.99 -0.75
N PHE A 104 16.37 1.94 -1.78
CA PHE A 104 17.24 0.82 -2.12
C PHE A 104 18.59 0.86 -1.40
N GLU A 105 18.97 1.99 -0.80
CA GLU A 105 20.24 2.12 -0.08
C GLU A 105 20.13 1.60 1.37
N LYS A 106 21.11 0.82 1.81
CA LYS A 106 21.12 0.26 3.15
C LYS A 106 21.28 1.32 4.22
N ARG A 107 20.36 1.34 5.18
CA ARG A 107 20.53 2.10 6.43
C ARG A 107 21.00 1.17 7.55
N ILE A 108 22.15 1.48 8.14
CA ILE A 108 22.72 0.69 9.25
C ILE A 108 22.01 1.00 10.58
N ASN A 109 21.69 2.27 10.83
CA ASN A 109 21.08 2.70 12.08
C ASN A 109 19.59 2.32 12.13
N LEU A 110 19.11 1.81 13.25
CA LEU A 110 17.70 1.46 13.42
C LEU A 110 16.80 2.70 13.37
N LYS A 111 17.18 3.78 14.06
CA LYS A 111 16.43 5.05 14.15
C LYS A 111 17.33 6.26 13.82
N PRO A 112 16.74 7.39 13.41
CA PRO A 112 15.32 7.57 13.04
C PRO A 112 14.94 6.78 11.78
N TYR A 113 13.64 6.52 11.60
CA TYR A 113 13.12 5.93 10.35
C TYR A 113 13.13 6.99 9.24
N GLU A 114 13.44 6.56 8.02
CA GLU A 114 13.34 7.39 6.81
C GLU A 114 11.91 7.40 6.29
N TYR A 115 11.18 6.28 6.46
CA TYR A 115 9.79 6.13 6.07
C TYR A 115 8.94 5.68 7.27
N PRO A 116 8.74 6.54 8.29
CA PRO A 116 8.00 6.17 9.50
C PRO A 116 6.57 5.70 9.22
N ASP A 117 5.90 6.28 8.22
CA ASP A 117 4.51 5.94 7.87
C ASP A 117 4.37 4.49 7.39
N LEU A 118 5.40 3.92 6.76
CA LEU A 118 5.41 2.52 6.37
C LEU A 118 5.37 1.58 7.58
N TYR A 119 5.84 2.02 8.75
CA TYR A 119 5.79 1.17 9.93
C TYR A 119 4.35 0.93 10.43
N GLU A 120 3.40 1.78 10.08
CA GLU A 120 1.98 1.65 10.49
C GLU A 120 1.30 0.39 9.91
N TYR A 121 1.86 -0.20 8.86
CA TYR A 121 1.40 -1.49 8.33
C TYR A 121 1.66 -2.67 9.28
N VAL A 122 2.66 -2.57 10.16
CA VAL A 122 2.93 -3.60 11.19
C VAL A 122 1.79 -3.69 12.22
N PRO A 123 1.37 -2.61 12.92
CA PRO A 123 0.23 -2.67 13.81
C PRO A 123 -1.09 -2.92 13.08
N ALA A 124 -1.23 -2.54 11.81
CA ALA A 124 -2.41 -2.87 11.01
C ALA A 124 -2.60 -4.40 10.89
N ILE A 125 -1.56 -5.14 10.48
CA ILE A 125 -1.62 -6.61 10.41
C ILE A 125 -1.78 -7.25 11.80
N ARG A 126 -1.12 -6.70 12.83
CA ARG A 126 -1.33 -7.18 14.21
C ARG A 126 -2.77 -7.02 14.68
N HIS A 127 -3.48 -6.00 14.18
CA HIS A 127 -4.88 -5.76 14.50
C HIS A 127 -5.82 -6.71 13.74
N SER A 128 -5.49 -7.03 12.48
CA SER A 128 -6.24 -8.00 11.67
C SER A 128 -5.93 -9.45 11.97
N TYR A 129 -4.88 -9.74 12.76
CA TYR A 129 -4.38 -11.08 13.04
C TYR A 129 -5.49 -12.10 13.35
N TRP A 130 -5.48 -13.22 12.62
CA TRP A 130 -6.45 -14.30 12.73
C TRP A 130 -5.82 -15.64 12.37
N ILE A 131 -6.35 -16.73 12.93
CA ILE A 131 -6.00 -18.10 12.53
C ILE A 131 -7.26 -18.89 12.23
N HIS A 132 -7.21 -19.78 11.23
CA HIS A 132 -8.42 -20.48 10.76
C HIS A 132 -9.10 -21.34 11.84
N THR A 133 -8.36 -21.75 12.88
CA THR A 133 -8.88 -22.54 14.02
C THR A 133 -9.80 -21.74 14.95
N GLU A 134 -9.88 -20.42 14.79
CA GLU A 134 -10.85 -19.56 15.49
C GLU A 134 -12.26 -19.63 14.89
N PHE A 135 -12.39 -20.13 13.66
CA PHE A 135 -13.66 -20.22 12.95
C PHE A 135 -14.25 -21.64 13.00
N ASN A 136 -15.56 -21.73 12.82
CA ASN A 136 -16.29 -23.00 12.77
C ASN A 136 -16.85 -23.23 11.37
N PHE A 137 -16.48 -24.36 10.76
CA PHE A 137 -16.87 -24.73 9.40
C PHE A 137 -17.91 -25.86 9.34
N THR A 138 -18.49 -26.25 10.48
CA THR A 138 -19.40 -27.41 10.53
C THR A 138 -20.64 -27.21 9.67
N SER A 139 -21.25 -26.01 9.73
CA SER A 139 -22.36 -25.63 8.87
C SER A 139 -21.95 -25.61 7.40
N ASP A 140 -20.77 -25.09 7.12
CA ASP A 140 -20.25 -24.85 5.78
C ASP A 140 -20.02 -26.17 5.03
N ILE A 141 -19.55 -27.20 5.73
CA ILE A 141 -19.42 -28.55 5.18
C ILE A 141 -20.80 -29.10 4.78
N GLN A 142 -21.84 -28.87 5.60
CA GLN A 142 -23.20 -29.32 5.29
C GLN A 142 -23.83 -28.52 4.15
N ASP A 143 -23.65 -27.19 4.16
CA ASP A 143 -24.05 -26.31 3.07
C ASP A 143 -23.42 -26.78 1.76
N PHE A 144 -22.10 -27.00 1.75
CA PHE A 144 -21.38 -27.41 0.55
C PHE A 144 -21.72 -28.84 0.10
N LYS A 145 -21.99 -29.78 1.01
CA LYS A 145 -22.28 -31.19 0.68
C LYS A 145 -23.74 -31.47 0.38
N ALA A 146 -24.69 -30.71 0.92
CA ALA A 146 -26.11 -30.99 0.78
C ALA A 146 -26.98 -29.76 0.52
N GLY A 147 -26.60 -28.57 0.99
CA GLY A 147 -27.42 -27.36 0.91
C GLY A 147 -27.37 -26.62 -0.44
N LEU A 148 -26.22 -26.60 -1.10
CA LEU A 148 -26.03 -25.88 -2.37
C LEU A 148 -26.53 -26.70 -3.57
N SER A 149 -27.12 -26.00 -4.54
CA SER A 149 -27.44 -26.58 -5.86
C SER A 149 -26.18 -27.01 -6.60
N ASP A 150 -26.31 -27.82 -7.66
CA ASP A 150 -25.15 -28.24 -8.46
C ASP A 150 -24.41 -27.07 -9.12
N VAL A 151 -25.15 -26.01 -9.50
CA VAL A 151 -24.59 -24.79 -10.09
C VAL A 151 -23.83 -24.01 -9.02
N GLU A 152 -24.46 -23.76 -7.88
CA GLU A 152 -23.88 -23.05 -6.73
C GLU A 152 -22.62 -23.73 -6.19
N ARG A 153 -22.71 -25.05 -6.00
CA ARG A 153 -21.60 -25.86 -5.53
C ARG A 153 -20.43 -25.83 -6.50
N SER A 154 -20.70 -25.85 -7.80
CA SER A 154 -19.65 -25.70 -8.82
C SER A 154 -18.96 -24.35 -8.74
N ALA A 155 -19.73 -23.26 -8.57
CA ALA A 155 -19.19 -21.92 -8.42
C ALA A 155 -18.31 -21.81 -7.15
N ILE A 156 -18.82 -22.22 -6.00
CA ILE A 156 -18.06 -22.19 -4.73
C ILE A 156 -16.80 -23.04 -4.81
N LYS A 157 -16.91 -24.25 -5.36
CA LYS A 157 -15.77 -25.14 -5.56
C LYS A 157 -14.68 -24.52 -6.43
N ASN A 158 -15.05 -24.00 -7.60
CA ASN A 158 -14.09 -23.39 -8.52
C ASN A 158 -13.49 -22.10 -7.92
N THR A 159 -14.29 -21.34 -7.15
CA THR A 159 -13.84 -20.16 -6.40
C THR A 159 -12.80 -20.54 -5.35
N MET A 160 -13.05 -21.55 -4.53
CA MET A 160 -12.10 -22.06 -3.53
C MET A 160 -10.79 -22.53 -4.19
N LEU A 161 -10.88 -23.27 -5.29
CA LEU A 161 -9.71 -23.73 -6.04
C LEU A 161 -8.90 -22.56 -6.61
N ALA A 162 -9.55 -21.50 -7.10
CA ALA A 162 -8.88 -20.30 -7.60
C ALA A 162 -8.15 -19.53 -6.49
N ILE A 163 -8.75 -19.38 -5.30
CA ILE A 163 -8.09 -18.73 -4.17
C ILE A 163 -6.86 -19.55 -3.74
N SER A 164 -7.06 -20.84 -3.49
CA SER A 164 -5.97 -21.72 -3.05
C SER A 164 -4.80 -21.78 -4.03
N GLN A 165 -5.03 -21.55 -5.33
CA GLN A 165 -3.95 -21.55 -6.32
C GLN A 165 -2.95 -20.41 -6.10
N ILE A 166 -3.41 -19.23 -5.66
CA ILE A 166 -2.54 -18.08 -5.37
C ILE A 166 -1.91 -18.25 -3.98
N GLU A 167 -2.75 -18.50 -2.97
CA GLU A 167 -2.39 -18.59 -1.55
C GLU A 167 -1.40 -19.70 -1.23
N VAL A 168 -1.33 -20.73 -2.08
CA VAL A 168 -0.35 -21.82 -1.95
C VAL A 168 0.94 -21.53 -2.72
N ALA A 169 0.94 -20.62 -3.70
CA ALA A 169 2.01 -20.47 -4.69
C ALA A 169 2.92 -19.25 -4.52
N VAL A 170 2.55 -18.20 -3.76
CA VAL A 170 3.32 -16.95 -3.69
C VAL A 170 3.56 -16.50 -2.25
N LYS A 171 4.68 -16.94 -1.63
CA LYS A 171 4.91 -16.71 -0.18
C LYS A 171 6.16 -15.90 0.17
N SER A 172 7.14 -15.83 -0.74
CA SER A 172 8.45 -15.28 -0.38
C SER A 172 8.62 -13.81 -0.74
N PHE A 173 7.73 -13.22 -1.55
CA PHE A 173 7.91 -11.87 -2.06
C PHE A 173 8.08 -10.84 -0.94
N TRP A 174 7.13 -10.79 0.01
CA TRP A 174 7.21 -9.88 1.15
C TRP A 174 8.34 -10.20 2.11
N GLY A 175 8.63 -11.49 2.35
CA GLY A 175 9.74 -11.90 3.20
C GLY A 175 11.11 -11.49 2.64
N ASP A 176 11.24 -11.45 1.32
CA ASP A 176 12.49 -11.13 0.62
C ASP A 176 12.67 -9.62 0.36
N ILE A 177 11.66 -8.77 0.61
CA ILE A 177 11.68 -7.35 0.24
C ILE A 177 12.87 -6.58 0.85
N TYR A 178 13.29 -6.96 2.06
CA TYR A 178 14.41 -6.32 2.75
C TYR A 178 15.75 -6.49 2.01
N HIS A 179 15.89 -7.53 1.18
CA HIS A 179 17.09 -7.72 0.37
C HIS A 179 17.28 -6.62 -0.68
N LYS A 180 16.18 -6.05 -1.18
CA LYS A 180 16.19 -4.98 -2.19
C LYS A 180 15.93 -3.61 -1.60
N MET A 181 15.15 -3.52 -0.53
CA MET A 181 14.88 -2.29 0.21
C MET A 181 15.37 -2.43 1.66
N PRO A 182 16.70 -2.36 1.90
CA PRO A 182 17.34 -2.65 3.19
C PRO A 182 17.14 -1.54 4.24
N LYS A 183 15.88 -1.29 4.60
CA LYS A 183 15.42 -0.34 5.63
C LYS A 183 14.77 -1.12 6.77
N PRO A 184 15.15 -0.89 8.04
CA PRO A 184 14.58 -1.60 9.19
C PRO A 184 13.04 -1.58 9.28
N GLU A 185 12.41 -0.45 8.96
CA GLU A 185 10.95 -0.30 8.93
C GLU A 185 10.30 -1.16 7.85
N ILE A 186 10.88 -1.21 6.65
CA ILE A 186 10.40 -2.06 5.54
C ILE A 186 10.61 -3.54 5.87
N GLY A 187 11.76 -3.90 6.45
CA GLY A 187 12.02 -5.27 6.89
C GLY A 187 11.05 -5.74 7.98
N SER A 188 10.60 -4.83 8.85
CA SER A 188 9.58 -5.14 9.87
C SER A 188 8.22 -5.44 9.24
N VAL A 189 7.82 -4.67 8.21
CA VAL A 189 6.59 -4.93 7.45
C VAL A 189 6.70 -6.25 6.69
N GLY A 190 7.78 -6.44 5.93
CA GLY A 190 8.00 -7.65 5.13
C GLY A 190 7.97 -8.94 5.95
N ALA A 191 8.58 -8.94 7.15
CA ALA A 191 8.51 -10.09 8.06
C ALA A 191 7.10 -10.31 8.65
N THR A 192 6.34 -9.23 8.88
CA THR A 192 4.97 -9.31 9.39
C THR A 192 4.02 -9.85 8.32
N PHE A 193 4.15 -9.39 7.08
CA PHE A 193 3.39 -9.89 5.94
C PHE A 193 3.77 -11.33 5.59
N ALA A 194 5.05 -11.68 5.66
CA ALA A 194 5.46 -13.06 5.43
C ALA A 194 4.82 -14.05 6.43
N GLU A 195 4.50 -13.61 7.65
CA GLU A 195 3.76 -14.45 8.60
C GLU A 195 2.25 -14.50 8.33
N SER A 196 1.62 -13.40 7.87
CA SER A 196 0.21 -13.45 7.45
C SER A 196 -0.02 -14.43 6.32
N GLU A 197 0.88 -14.48 5.34
CA GLU A 197 0.83 -15.46 4.24
C GLU A 197 0.89 -16.92 4.72
N VAL A 198 1.58 -17.21 5.83
CA VAL A 198 1.55 -18.56 6.43
C VAL A 198 0.16 -18.88 6.96
N ARG A 199 -0.50 -17.91 7.60
CA ARG A 199 -1.86 -18.07 8.14
C ARG A 199 -2.90 -18.22 7.03
N HIS A 200 -2.77 -17.45 5.94
CA HIS A 200 -3.63 -17.60 4.76
C HIS A 200 -3.46 -18.99 4.15
N HIS A 201 -2.21 -19.42 3.93
CA HIS A 201 -1.88 -20.75 3.42
C HIS A 201 -2.51 -21.86 4.25
N ASP A 202 -2.33 -21.83 5.57
CA ASP A 202 -2.88 -22.84 6.48
C ASP A 202 -4.42 -22.87 6.43
N ALA A 203 -5.06 -21.70 6.36
CA ALA A 203 -6.50 -21.58 6.24
C ALA A 203 -7.05 -22.23 4.96
N TYR A 204 -6.53 -21.86 3.80
CA TYR A 204 -7.03 -22.38 2.52
C TYR A 204 -6.64 -23.85 2.31
N SER A 205 -5.49 -24.28 2.81
CA SER A 205 -5.13 -25.71 2.89
C SER A 205 -6.15 -26.50 3.72
N HIS A 206 -6.53 -25.99 4.90
CA HIS A 206 -7.55 -26.61 5.73
C HIS A 206 -8.93 -26.65 5.05
N LEU A 207 -9.33 -25.58 4.37
CA LEU A 207 -10.60 -25.53 3.64
C LEU A 207 -10.64 -26.55 2.49
N LEU A 208 -9.54 -26.75 1.74
CA LEU A 208 -9.45 -27.79 0.72
C LEU A 208 -9.65 -29.19 1.32
N GLU A 209 -9.07 -29.45 2.49
CA GLU A 209 -9.19 -30.74 3.20
C GLU A 209 -10.63 -31.01 3.61
N ILE A 210 -11.27 -30.11 4.37
CA ILE A 210 -12.58 -30.36 4.96
C ILE A 210 -13.72 -30.38 3.91
N LEU A 211 -13.54 -29.67 2.79
CA LEU A 211 -14.46 -29.69 1.66
C LEU A 211 -14.20 -30.87 0.71
N GLY A 212 -13.09 -31.59 0.87
CA GLY A 212 -12.74 -32.76 0.06
C GLY A 212 -12.23 -32.41 -1.35
N LEU A 213 -11.56 -31.27 -1.51
CA LEU A 213 -11.16 -30.70 -2.80
C LEU A 213 -9.71 -30.98 -3.21
N ASN A 214 -8.91 -31.65 -2.36
CA ASN A 214 -7.48 -31.93 -2.62
C ASN A 214 -7.20 -32.57 -3.98
N LYS A 215 -8.03 -33.52 -4.41
CA LYS A 215 -7.86 -34.17 -5.71
C LYS A 215 -8.05 -33.18 -6.86
N GLU A 216 -9.07 -32.35 -6.77
CA GLU A 216 -9.37 -31.35 -7.79
C GLU A 216 -8.29 -30.26 -7.84
N PHE A 217 -7.75 -29.89 -6.68
CA PHE A 217 -6.63 -28.96 -6.57
C PHE A 217 -5.35 -29.50 -7.23
N ASN A 218 -5.02 -30.78 -7.01
CA ASN A 218 -3.87 -31.42 -7.67
C ASN A 218 -3.98 -31.45 -9.20
N ASP A 219 -5.21 -31.58 -9.71
CA ASP A 219 -5.50 -31.58 -11.14
C ASP A 219 -5.70 -30.17 -11.72
N LEU A 220 -5.69 -29.12 -10.89
CA LEU A 220 -6.04 -27.75 -11.27
C LEU A 220 -5.13 -27.19 -12.37
N LYS A 221 -3.82 -27.50 -12.31
CA LYS A 221 -2.82 -27.11 -13.33
C LYS A 221 -3.09 -27.68 -14.73
N LYS A 222 -3.97 -28.66 -14.86
CA LYS A 222 -4.36 -29.22 -16.17
C LYS A 222 -5.39 -28.33 -16.88
N LYS A 223 -6.02 -27.38 -16.17
CA LYS A 223 -7.02 -26.48 -16.75
C LYS A 223 -6.32 -25.34 -17.51
N PRO A 224 -6.62 -25.13 -18.81
CA PRO A 224 -5.98 -24.07 -19.59
C PRO A 224 -6.16 -22.66 -19.00
N VAL A 225 -7.34 -22.36 -18.45
CA VAL A 225 -7.64 -21.07 -17.82
C VAL A 225 -6.74 -20.80 -16.60
N ILE A 226 -6.46 -21.83 -15.80
CA ILE A 226 -5.57 -21.73 -14.65
C ILE A 226 -4.13 -21.52 -15.12
N MET A 227 -3.69 -22.26 -16.14
CA MET A 227 -2.34 -22.08 -16.67
C MET A 227 -2.12 -20.69 -17.27
N ARG A 228 -3.13 -20.11 -17.92
CA ARG A 228 -3.07 -18.73 -18.39
C ARG A 228 -2.94 -17.73 -17.23
N ARG A 229 -3.67 -17.98 -16.14
CA ARG A 229 -3.55 -17.19 -14.90
C ARG A 229 -2.14 -17.27 -14.33
N VAL A 230 -1.62 -18.49 -14.17
CA VAL A 230 -0.24 -18.74 -13.71
C VAL A 230 0.78 -17.99 -14.57
N GLN A 231 0.64 -18.00 -15.90
CA GLN A 231 1.57 -17.32 -16.80
C GLN A 231 1.66 -15.81 -16.56
N TYR A 232 0.54 -15.11 -16.36
CA TYR A 232 0.61 -13.68 -16.09
C TYR A 232 1.14 -13.39 -14.67
N LEU A 233 0.79 -14.22 -13.67
CA LEU A 233 1.31 -14.12 -12.31
C LEU A 233 2.84 -14.29 -12.29
N GLU A 234 3.36 -15.32 -12.98
CA GLU A 234 4.80 -15.53 -13.14
C GLU A 234 5.47 -14.38 -13.91
N SER A 235 4.78 -13.82 -14.91
CA SER A 235 5.29 -12.67 -15.66
C SER A 235 5.39 -11.41 -14.80
N ALA A 236 4.39 -11.16 -13.93
CA ALA A 236 4.41 -10.07 -12.95
C ALA A 236 5.55 -10.24 -11.93
N LEU A 237 5.85 -11.47 -11.54
CA LEU A 237 6.91 -11.79 -10.58
C LEU A 237 8.28 -12.03 -11.21
N LYS A 238 8.41 -11.96 -12.54
CA LYS A 238 9.65 -12.28 -13.28
C LYS A 238 10.86 -11.52 -12.76
N ASN A 239 10.67 -10.24 -12.41
CA ASN A 239 11.74 -9.36 -11.95
C ASN A 239 11.85 -9.27 -10.42
N SER A 240 11.10 -10.08 -9.66
CA SER A 240 11.10 -10.08 -8.18
C SER A 240 12.46 -10.38 -7.55
N LYS A 241 13.41 -10.90 -8.31
CA LYS A 241 14.80 -11.16 -7.88
C LYS A 241 15.84 -10.37 -8.66
N SER A 242 15.42 -9.43 -9.50
CA SER A 242 16.32 -8.62 -10.34
C SER A 242 17.27 -7.78 -9.49
N ASP A 243 18.54 -7.70 -9.89
CA ASP A 243 19.52 -6.76 -9.31
C ASP A 243 19.37 -5.33 -9.83
N ASP A 244 18.64 -5.14 -10.93
CA ASP A 244 18.24 -3.82 -11.39
C ASP A 244 17.03 -3.32 -10.59
N ASN A 245 17.20 -2.19 -9.90
CA ASN A 245 16.19 -1.59 -9.03
C ASN A 245 14.95 -1.15 -9.81
N ARG A 246 15.10 -0.71 -11.07
CA ARG A 246 13.97 -0.34 -11.91
C ARG A 246 13.12 -1.58 -12.23
N ALA A 247 13.75 -2.64 -12.74
CA ALA A 247 13.06 -3.89 -12.99
C ALA A 247 12.43 -4.49 -11.72
N TYR A 248 13.07 -4.36 -10.55
CA TYR A 248 12.47 -4.79 -9.29
C TYR A 248 11.26 -3.93 -8.87
N ALA A 249 11.32 -2.61 -9.08
CA ALA A 249 10.17 -1.72 -8.87
C ALA A 249 8.96 -2.14 -9.72
N ASP A 250 9.18 -2.61 -10.96
CA ASP A 250 8.11 -3.15 -11.80
C ASP A 250 7.47 -4.39 -11.18
N ALA A 251 8.28 -5.31 -10.63
CA ALA A 251 7.76 -6.48 -9.95
C ALA A 251 6.92 -6.10 -8.71
N VAL A 252 7.38 -5.14 -7.90
CA VAL A 252 6.61 -4.61 -6.77
C VAL A 252 5.28 -4.01 -7.25
N LEU A 253 5.31 -3.19 -8.30
CA LEU A 253 4.11 -2.54 -8.83
C LEU A 253 3.08 -3.57 -9.25
N LEU A 254 3.48 -4.52 -10.10
CA LEU A 254 2.56 -5.50 -10.67
C LEU A 254 2.03 -6.46 -9.62
N PHE A 255 2.88 -6.89 -8.70
CA PHE A 255 2.49 -7.74 -7.59
C PHE A 255 1.46 -7.03 -6.70
N SER A 256 1.75 -5.80 -6.27
CA SER A 256 0.85 -5.08 -5.36
C SER A 256 -0.44 -4.60 -6.00
N LEU A 257 -0.40 -4.09 -7.23
CA LEU A 257 -1.59 -3.53 -7.87
C LEU A 257 -2.53 -4.59 -8.43
N PHE A 258 -2.00 -5.69 -8.96
CA PHE A 258 -2.80 -6.67 -9.69
C PHE A 258 -2.95 -7.98 -8.94
N ILE A 259 -1.91 -8.46 -8.25
CA ILE A 259 -1.97 -9.75 -7.53
C ILE A 259 -2.68 -9.55 -6.19
N GLU A 260 -2.12 -8.70 -5.33
CA GLU A 260 -2.66 -8.42 -3.98
C GLU A 260 -4.04 -7.74 -4.07
N HIS A 261 -4.17 -6.64 -4.82
CA HIS A 261 -5.40 -5.82 -4.82
C HIS A 261 -6.54 -6.32 -5.71
N VAL A 262 -6.30 -7.27 -6.63
CA VAL A 262 -7.30 -7.66 -7.64
C VAL A 262 -7.46 -9.15 -7.82
N SER A 263 -6.39 -9.92 -8.00
CA SER A 263 -6.48 -11.32 -8.45
C SER A 263 -7.38 -12.18 -7.57
N LEU A 264 -7.42 -11.96 -6.24
CA LEU A 264 -8.26 -12.73 -5.31
C LEU A 264 -9.65 -12.13 -5.05
N PHE A 265 -9.86 -10.86 -5.40
CA PHE A 265 -11.01 -10.09 -4.92
C PHE A 265 -12.33 -10.50 -5.57
N SER A 266 -12.30 -10.97 -6.83
CA SER A 266 -13.53 -11.52 -7.44
C SER A 266 -14.00 -12.79 -6.71
N GLN A 267 -13.05 -13.63 -6.28
CA GLN A 267 -13.36 -14.86 -5.54
C GLN A 267 -13.86 -14.55 -4.13
N PHE A 268 -13.28 -13.53 -3.48
CA PHE A 268 -13.76 -13.04 -2.20
C PHE A 268 -15.19 -12.52 -2.28
N LEU A 269 -15.47 -11.68 -3.28
CA LEU A 269 -16.82 -11.17 -3.55
C LEU A 269 -17.83 -12.31 -3.72
N ILE A 270 -17.49 -13.34 -4.50
CA ILE A 270 -18.37 -14.48 -4.75
C ILE A 270 -18.71 -15.18 -3.43
N ILE A 271 -17.73 -15.56 -2.62
CA ILE A 271 -18.00 -16.26 -1.35
C ILE A 271 -18.82 -15.40 -0.39
N MET A 272 -18.48 -14.13 -0.24
CA MET A 272 -19.20 -13.22 0.66
C MET A 272 -20.64 -12.97 0.19
N ALA A 273 -20.88 -12.94 -1.13
CA ALA A 273 -22.22 -12.77 -1.68
C ALA A 273 -23.13 -13.97 -1.34
N PHE A 274 -22.60 -15.20 -1.34
CA PHE A 274 -23.36 -16.39 -0.91
C PHE A 274 -23.82 -16.26 0.54
N ASN A 275 -22.96 -15.78 1.44
CA ASN A 275 -23.35 -15.54 2.82
C ASN A 275 -24.36 -14.39 2.94
N LYS A 276 -24.12 -13.26 2.27
CA LYS A 276 -25.03 -12.10 2.27
C LYS A 276 -26.44 -12.44 1.80
N HIS A 277 -26.58 -13.16 0.69
CA HIS A 277 -27.87 -13.38 0.03
C HIS A 277 -28.55 -14.69 0.44
N LYS A 278 -27.79 -15.72 0.83
CA LYS A 278 -28.34 -17.04 1.20
C LYS A 278 -28.08 -17.46 2.64
N ASN A 279 -27.28 -16.71 3.41
CA ASN A 279 -26.95 -17.01 4.82
C ASN A 279 -26.29 -18.40 5.00
N VAL A 280 -25.49 -18.82 4.03
CA VAL A 280 -24.72 -20.07 3.98
C VAL A 280 -23.23 -19.77 3.97
N LEU A 281 -22.38 -20.78 4.23
CA LEU A 281 -20.92 -20.65 4.19
C LEU A 281 -20.37 -19.58 5.14
N LYS A 282 -20.93 -19.50 6.36
CA LYS A 282 -20.60 -18.46 7.34
C LYS A 282 -19.14 -18.51 7.79
N GLY A 283 -18.64 -19.70 8.12
CA GLY A 283 -17.25 -19.88 8.55
C GLY A 283 -16.27 -19.54 7.42
N VAL A 284 -16.55 -20.01 6.19
CA VAL A 284 -15.74 -19.71 5.01
C VAL A 284 -15.80 -18.21 4.69
N SER A 285 -16.97 -17.57 4.78
CA SER A 285 -17.13 -16.13 4.58
C SER A 285 -16.32 -15.32 5.59
N ASN A 286 -16.24 -15.75 6.86
CA ASN A 286 -15.42 -15.06 7.86
C ASN A 286 -13.92 -15.17 7.55
N VAL A 287 -13.45 -16.34 7.07
CA VAL A 287 -12.06 -16.52 6.62
C VAL A 287 -11.75 -15.61 5.44
N VAL A 288 -12.64 -15.56 4.45
CA VAL A 288 -12.50 -14.71 3.27
C VAL A 288 -12.50 -13.23 3.64
N GLU A 289 -13.40 -12.80 4.53
CA GLU A 289 -13.43 -11.42 5.02
C GLU A 289 -12.11 -11.06 5.72
N ALA A 290 -11.61 -11.94 6.61
CA ALA A 290 -10.35 -11.71 7.31
C ALA A 290 -9.16 -11.65 6.35
N THR A 291 -9.08 -12.57 5.37
CA THR A 291 -8.06 -12.56 4.31
C THR A 291 -8.12 -11.26 3.50
N SER A 292 -9.32 -10.87 3.03
CA SER A 292 -9.49 -9.68 2.19
C SER A 292 -9.04 -8.38 2.86
N LYS A 293 -9.13 -8.29 4.19
CA LYS A 293 -8.60 -7.16 4.97
C LYS A 293 -7.07 -7.15 4.97
N GLU A 294 -6.42 -8.31 5.11
CA GLU A 294 -4.95 -8.40 5.07
C GLU A 294 -4.41 -8.13 3.65
N GLU A 295 -5.03 -8.68 2.60
CA GLU A 295 -4.68 -8.41 1.20
C GLU A 295 -4.81 -6.92 0.82
N GLN A 296 -5.83 -6.23 1.36
CA GLN A 296 -5.97 -4.79 1.18
C GLN A 296 -4.78 -4.03 1.79
N ILE A 297 -4.37 -4.41 3.01
CA ILE A 297 -3.22 -3.83 3.71
C ILE A 297 -1.93 -4.11 2.94
N HIS A 298 -1.76 -5.30 2.38
CA HIS A 298 -0.58 -5.67 1.61
C HIS A 298 -0.42 -4.82 0.34
N GLY A 299 -1.48 -4.70 -0.47
CA GLY A 299 -1.38 -3.89 -1.66
C GLY A 299 -1.34 -2.38 -1.36
N ASP A 300 -1.94 -1.90 -0.27
CA ASP A 300 -1.81 -0.50 0.17
C ASP A 300 -0.34 -0.16 0.49
N PHE A 301 0.37 -1.07 1.18
CA PHE A 301 1.80 -0.93 1.43
C PHE A 301 2.61 -0.88 0.14
N GLY A 302 2.30 -1.79 -0.79
CA GLY A 302 2.94 -1.80 -2.11
C GLY A 302 2.73 -0.51 -2.91
N ILE A 303 1.51 0.04 -2.88
CA ILE A 303 1.20 1.34 -3.49
C ILE A 303 2.06 2.45 -2.88
N ASP A 304 2.20 2.51 -1.56
CA ASP A 304 3.01 3.53 -0.89
C ASP A 304 4.50 3.38 -1.19
N ILE A 305 5.01 2.15 -1.28
CA ILE A 305 6.37 1.86 -1.76
C ILE A 305 6.56 2.40 -3.19
N ILE A 306 5.62 2.16 -4.11
CA ILE A 306 5.70 2.68 -5.48
C ILE A 306 5.67 4.21 -5.52
N LYS A 307 4.84 4.86 -4.70
CA LYS A 307 4.84 6.33 -4.58
C LYS A 307 6.19 6.86 -4.10
N ILE A 308 6.83 6.19 -3.14
CA ILE A 308 8.18 6.56 -2.68
C ILE A 308 9.20 6.41 -3.81
N ILE A 309 9.21 5.26 -4.50
CA ILE A 309 10.13 5.02 -5.63
C ILE A 309 9.93 6.05 -6.74
N LYS A 310 8.67 6.40 -7.05
CA LYS A 310 8.31 7.43 -8.05
C LYS A 310 8.77 8.83 -7.63
N ASN A 311 8.68 9.16 -6.35
CA ASN A 311 9.21 10.44 -5.84
C ASN A 311 10.75 10.50 -5.89
N GLU A 312 11.42 9.38 -5.61
CA GLU A 312 12.88 9.31 -5.59
C GLU A 312 13.49 9.19 -7.00
N ASN A 313 12.77 8.58 -7.95
CA ASN A 313 13.22 8.28 -9.31
C ASN A 313 12.13 8.63 -10.36
N PRO A 314 11.72 9.91 -10.46
CA PRO A 314 10.61 10.32 -11.32
C PRO A 314 10.84 10.01 -12.80
N GLU A 315 12.10 9.93 -13.24
CA GLU A 315 12.48 9.62 -14.61
C GLU A 315 12.16 8.18 -15.04
N TRP A 316 11.90 7.27 -14.10
CA TRP A 316 11.49 5.89 -14.42
C TRP A 316 10.01 5.80 -14.84
N PHE A 317 9.17 6.75 -14.39
CA PHE A 317 7.72 6.72 -14.53
C PHE A 317 7.24 7.71 -15.60
N ASN A 318 7.68 7.48 -16.84
CA ASN A 318 7.33 8.28 -18.00
C ASN A 318 6.02 7.78 -18.67
N GLU A 319 5.60 8.43 -19.77
CA GLU A 319 4.39 8.04 -20.50
C GLU A 319 4.47 6.63 -21.09
N GLU A 320 5.64 6.20 -21.57
CA GLU A 320 5.86 4.84 -22.09
C GLU A 320 5.69 3.79 -20.98
N TYR A 321 6.17 4.09 -19.78
CA TYR A 321 5.97 3.27 -18.59
C TYR A 321 4.49 3.14 -18.25
N ASN A 322 3.76 4.26 -18.23
CA ASN A 322 2.33 4.26 -17.95
C ASN A 322 1.55 3.41 -18.96
N ALA A 323 1.88 3.51 -20.25
CA ALA A 323 1.28 2.68 -21.30
C ALA A 323 1.55 1.19 -21.06
N THR A 324 2.77 0.83 -20.66
CA THR A 324 3.13 -0.56 -20.33
C THR A 324 2.30 -1.10 -19.16
N VAL A 325 2.16 -0.32 -18.08
CA VAL A 325 1.34 -0.72 -16.92
C VAL A 325 -0.14 -0.88 -17.31
N GLN A 326 -0.66 0.00 -18.18
CA GLN A 326 -2.02 -0.09 -18.71
C GLN A 326 -2.23 -1.36 -19.55
N ASP A 327 -1.27 -1.74 -20.40
CA ASP A 327 -1.35 -2.98 -21.18
C ASP A 327 -1.35 -4.21 -20.28
N MET A 328 -0.48 -4.25 -19.26
CA MET A 328 -0.46 -5.33 -18.29
C MET A 328 -1.75 -5.41 -17.47
N CYS A 329 -2.35 -4.26 -17.16
CA CYS A 329 -3.66 -4.18 -16.52
C CYS A 329 -4.77 -4.82 -17.40
N ARG A 330 -4.74 -4.58 -18.72
CA ARG A 330 -5.67 -5.23 -19.67
C ARG A 330 -5.48 -6.74 -19.72
N GLU A 331 -4.23 -7.20 -19.73
CA GLU A 331 -3.92 -8.64 -19.73
C GLU A 331 -4.37 -9.32 -18.43
N ALA A 332 -4.12 -8.69 -17.28
CA ALA A 332 -4.56 -9.18 -15.98
C ALA A 332 -6.10 -9.26 -15.90
N PHE A 333 -6.80 -8.21 -16.37
CA PHE A 333 -8.26 -8.22 -16.43
C PHE A 333 -8.80 -9.32 -17.35
N ASP A 334 -8.23 -9.51 -18.54
CA ASP A 334 -8.66 -10.60 -19.45
C ASP A 334 -8.45 -11.99 -18.82
N ALA A 335 -7.35 -12.17 -18.09
CA ALA A 335 -7.08 -13.43 -17.39
C ALA A 335 -8.08 -13.66 -16.24
N GLU A 336 -8.33 -12.67 -15.39
CA GLU A 336 -9.28 -12.80 -14.28
C GLU A 336 -10.74 -12.91 -14.75
N SER A 337 -11.13 -12.19 -15.81
CA SER A 337 -12.46 -12.34 -16.41
C SER A 337 -12.68 -13.77 -16.93
N LYS A 338 -11.65 -14.42 -17.48
CA LYS A 338 -11.74 -15.83 -17.89
C LYS A 338 -11.81 -16.78 -16.71
N ILE A 339 -11.19 -16.43 -15.57
CA ILE A 339 -11.35 -17.17 -14.32
C ILE A 339 -12.79 -17.07 -13.83
N VAL A 340 -13.41 -15.88 -13.90
CA VAL A 340 -14.85 -15.69 -13.60
C VAL A 340 -15.71 -16.57 -14.50
N ASP A 341 -15.46 -16.61 -15.82
CA ASP A 341 -16.17 -17.50 -16.73
C ASP A 341 -16.05 -18.97 -16.35
N TRP A 342 -14.85 -19.42 -15.94
CA TRP A 342 -14.63 -20.78 -15.49
C TRP A 342 -15.30 -21.08 -14.15
N ILE A 343 -15.33 -20.12 -13.22
CA ILE A 343 -16.03 -20.27 -11.94
C ILE A 343 -17.52 -20.59 -12.19
N PHE A 344 -18.15 -19.86 -13.10
CA PHE A 344 -19.57 -20.02 -13.45
C PHE A 344 -19.81 -20.99 -14.63
N GLU A 345 -18.89 -21.93 -14.91
CA GLU A 345 -18.97 -22.82 -16.09
C GLU A 345 -20.24 -23.70 -16.14
N LYS A 346 -20.90 -23.93 -15.00
CA LYS A 346 -22.16 -24.68 -14.90
C LYS A 346 -23.43 -23.82 -14.91
N GLY A 347 -23.29 -22.50 -14.93
CA GLY A 347 -24.40 -21.56 -14.85
C GLY A 347 -24.06 -20.36 -13.97
N GLU A 348 -24.69 -19.23 -14.28
CA GLU A 348 -24.60 -18.02 -13.47
C GLU A 348 -25.43 -18.14 -12.18
N ILE A 349 -25.14 -17.26 -11.23
CA ILE A 349 -25.84 -17.16 -9.95
C ILE A 349 -26.70 -15.91 -9.99
N ASP A 350 -28.01 -16.06 -9.80
CA ASP A 350 -29.00 -14.99 -10.00
C ASP A 350 -28.71 -13.72 -9.20
N PHE A 351 -28.22 -13.86 -7.97
CA PHE A 351 -27.91 -12.72 -7.08
C PHE A 351 -26.51 -12.13 -7.30
N LEU A 352 -25.68 -12.74 -8.15
CA LEU A 352 -24.37 -12.21 -8.51
C LEU A 352 -24.00 -12.60 -9.96
N PRO A 353 -24.62 -11.96 -10.96
CA PRO A 353 -24.33 -12.21 -12.37
C PRO A 353 -22.88 -11.92 -12.73
N LYS A 354 -22.35 -12.58 -13.77
CA LYS A 354 -20.95 -12.36 -14.21
C LYS A 354 -20.67 -10.92 -14.60
N ALA A 355 -21.66 -10.23 -15.14
CA ALA A 355 -21.55 -8.82 -15.51
C ALA A 355 -21.19 -7.95 -14.30
N VAL A 356 -21.82 -8.20 -13.15
CA VAL A 356 -21.56 -7.48 -11.89
C VAL A 356 -20.14 -7.76 -11.39
N VAL A 357 -19.71 -9.03 -11.40
CA VAL A 357 -18.34 -9.42 -10.98
C VAL A 357 -17.27 -8.79 -11.88
N ASN A 358 -17.49 -8.79 -13.19
CA ASN A 358 -16.56 -8.16 -14.14
C ASN A 358 -16.52 -6.64 -13.98
N GLU A 359 -17.66 -6.00 -13.68
CA GLU A 359 -17.69 -4.57 -13.43
C GLU A 359 -16.91 -4.20 -12.17
N PHE A 360 -17.11 -4.96 -11.09
CA PHE A 360 -16.32 -4.87 -9.87
C PHE A 360 -14.81 -5.00 -10.13
N LEU A 361 -14.39 -5.98 -10.96
CA LEU A 361 -12.98 -6.13 -11.34
C LEU A 361 -12.44 -4.91 -12.08
N LYS A 362 -13.18 -4.37 -13.06
CA LYS A 362 -12.76 -3.16 -13.80
C LYS A 362 -12.54 -1.98 -12.86
N ASP A 363 -13.46 -1.76 -11.93
CA ASP A 363 -13.35 -0.68 -10.96
C ASP A 363 -12.13 -0.86 -10.04
N ARG A 364 -11.88 -2.07 -9.53
CA ARG A 364 -10.66 -2.33 -8.74
C ARG A 364 -9.38 -2.06 -9.53
N PHE A 365 -9.29 -2.51 -10.77
CA PHE A 365 -8.16 -2.20 -11.64
C PHE A 365 -7.99 -0.68 -11.87
N ASN A 366 -9.09 0.04 -12.12
CA ASN A 366 -9.07 1.49 -12.27
C ASN A 366 -8.62 2.20 -10.98
N ARG A 367 -9.10 1.76 -9.81
CA ARG A 367 -8.67 2.27 -8.51
C ARG A 367 -7.17 2.03 -8.29
N SER A 368 -6.67 0.84 -8.62
CA SER A 368 -5.23 0.52 -8.57
C SER A 368 -4.40 1.47 -9.44
N LEU A 369 -4.78 1.68 -10.70
CA LEU A 369 -4.09 2.64 -11.60
C LEU A 369 -4.11 4.07 -11.06
N LYS A 370 -5.29 4.53 -10.62
CA LYS A 370 -5.47 5.88 -10.08
C LYS A 370 -4.64 6.12 -8.81
N SER A 371 -4.47 5.09 -7.97
CA SER A 371 -3.71 5.19 -6.70
C SER A 371 -2.24 5.57 -6.89
N ILE A 372 -1.67 5.29 -8.05
CA ILE A 372 -0.28 5.64 -8.44
C ILE A 372 -0.21 6.76 -9.48
N GLY A 373 -1.35 7.38 -9.79
CA GLY A 373 -1.48 8.50 -10.72
C GLY A 373 -1.37 8.09 -12.19
N ILE A 374 -1.84 6.90 -12.56
CA ILE A 374 -1.99 6.46 -13.95
C ILE A 374 -3.47 6.59 -14.35
N GLU A 375 -3.72 6.98 -15.60
CA GLU A 375 -5.07 7.09 -16.14
C GLU A 375 -5.79 5.74 -16.19
N THR A 376 -7.10 5.76 -15.92
CA THR A 376 -7.97 4.58 -15.95
C THR A 376 -8.18 4.08 -17.38
N ILE A 377 -8.45 2.78 -17.53
CA ILE A 377 -8.49 2.14 -18.86
C ILE A 377 -9.80 1.42 -19.18
N PHE A 378 -10.68 1.30 -18.19
CA PHE A 378 -12.00 0.70 -18.33
C PHE A 378 -13.06 1.77 -18.07
N ASP A 379 -14.04 1.86 -18.95
CA ASP A 379 -15.28 2.57 -18.64
C ASP A 379 -16.13 1.68 -17.74
N THR A 380 -16.66 2.25 -16.66
CA THR A 380 -17.45 1.54 -15.66
C THR A 380 -18.94 1.87 -15.70
N ASP A 381 -19.80 0.86 -15.49
CA ASP A 381 -21.25 1.04 -15.28
C ASP A 381 -21.56 1.19 -13.78
N GLU A 382 -21.83 2.42 -13.37
CA GLU A 382 -22.18 2.78 -11.98
C GLU A 382 -23.36 1.97 -11.41
N LYS A 383 -24.32 1.53 -12.25
CA LYS A 383 -25.47 0.76 -11.76
C LYS A 383 -25.06 -0.64 -11.33
N LEU A 384 -24.19 -1.28 -12.11
CA LEU A 384 -23.67 -2.62 -11.78
C LEU A 384 -22.68 -2.54 -10.61
N LEU A 385 -21.87 -1.49 -10.53
CA LEU A 385 -20.97 -1.28 -9.40
C LEU A 385 -21.70 -1.12 -8.06
N ALA A 386 -22.82 -0.39 -8.05
CA ALA A 386 -23.64 -0.21 -6.86
C ALA A 386 -24.13 -1.54 -6.24
N GLU A 387 -24.26 -2.61 -7.04
CA GLU A 387 -24.61 -3.94 -6.53
C GLU A 387 -23.51 -4.59 -5.65
N THR A 388 -22.29 -4.08 -5.74
CA THR A 388 -21.11 -4.57 -4.99
C THR A 388 -20.57 -3.59 -3.95
N GLU A 389 -21.18 -2.41 -3.78
CA GLU A 389 -20.73 -1.39 -2.82
C GLU A 389 -20.63 -1.92 -1.38
N TRP A 390 -21.57 -2.81 -1.00
CA TRP A 390 -21.58 -3.46 0.31
C TRP A 390 -20.31 -4.27 0.62
N PHE A 391 -19.60 -4.74 -0.41
CA PHE A 391 -18.37 -5.50 -0.22
C PHE A 391 -17.24 -4.57 0.19
N ASP A 392 -17.12 -3.41 -0.47
CA ASP A 392 -16.19 -2.37 -0.04
C ASP A 392 -16.56 -1.87 1.36
N ASP A 393 -17.84 -1.72 1.71
CA ASP A 393 -18.24 -1.37 3.09
C ASP A 393 -17.83 -2.41 4.15
N GLU A 394 -17.82 -3.70 3.83
CA GLU A 394 -17.43 -4.74 4.78
C GLU A 394 -15.90 -4.77 5.00
N ILE A 395 -15.13 -4.46 3.94
CA ILE A 395 -13.66 -4.38 4.00
C ILE A 395 -13.20 -3.05 4.58
N ILE A 396 -13.82 -1.95 4.13
CA ILE A 396 -13.47 -0.56 4.42
C ILE A 396 -14.22 -0.02 5.63
N GLY A 397 -15.35 -0.57 6.07
CA GLY A 397 -16.23 -0.04 7.14
C GLY A 397 -15.58 0.18 8.51
N THR A 398 -14.30 -0.13 8.63
CA THR A 398 -13.39 0.30 9.68
C THR A 398 -12.76 1.70 9.45
N LYS A 399 -12.87 2.35 8.29
CA LYS A 399 -12.19 3.62 7.92
C LYS A 399 -12.81 4.89 8.49
N HIS A 400 -14.09 4.91 8.87
CA HIS A 400 -14.69 6.07 9.53
C HIS A 400 -14.58 5.97 11.06
N GLY A 401 -13.35 6.15 11.54
CA GLY A 401 -13.01 6.42 12.94
C GLY A 401 -12.55 5.22 13.78
N ASP A 402 -12.60 4.00 13.26
CA ASP A 402 -12.57 2.78 14.11
C ASP A 402 -11.64 1.65 13.63
N PHE A 403 -10.75 1.87 12.64
CA PHE A 403 -9.73 0.85 12.25
C PHE A 403 -8.81 0.50 13.43
N PHE A 404 -8.76 1.40 14.42
CA PHE A 404 -7.98 1.26 15.64
C PHE A 404 -8.81 0.92 16.89
N VAL A 405 -10.15 0.72 16.78
CA VAL A 405 -11.03 0.60 17.97
C VAL A 405 -12.06 -0.53 17.88
N LYS A 406 -12.41 -1.05 16.71
CA LYS A 406 -13.37 -2.17 16.64
C LYS A 406 -12.75 -3.48 16.21
N ARG A 407 -12.53 -4.35 17.20
CA ARG A 407 -12.68 -5.81 16.98
C ARG A 407 -14.04 -6.03 16.33
N SER A 408 -14.08 -6.84 15.27
CA SER A 408 -15.34 -7.30 14.70
C SER A 408 -16.25 -7.80 15.83
N ILE A 409 -17.48 -7.26 15.87
CA ILE A 409 -18.38 -7.37 17.02
C ILE A 409 -19.00 -8.78 17.10
N ASN A 410 -18.62 -9.70 16.20
CA ASN A 410 -19.06 -11.11 16.22
C ASN A 410 -18.05 -12.08 16.84
N TYR A 411 -17.00 -11.60 17.51
CA TYR A 411 -16.04 -12.47 18.19
C TYR A 411 -16.41 -12.67 19.67
N SER A 412 -17.10 -13.77 19.99
CA SER A 412 -16.97 -14.38 21.32
C SER A 412 -15.77 -15.33 21.30
N LYS A 413 -14.63 -14.88 21.84
CA LYS A 413 -13.58 -15.81 22.29
C LYS A 413 -14.20 -16.68 23.36
N ARG A 414 -14.43 -17.97 23.07
CA ARG A 414 -14.83 -19.05 24.00
C ARG A 414 -15.05 -18.55 25.43
N THR A 415 -16.20 -17.93 25.69
CA THR A 415 -16.63 -17.65 27.05
C THR A 415 -17.18 -18.96 27.57
N GLN A 416 -16.33 -19.77 28.19
CA GLN A 416 -16.82 -20.57 29.31
C GLN A 416 -17.33 -19.54 30.33
N SER A 417 -18.62 -19.61 30.63
CA SER A 417 -19.21 -18.87 31.73
C SER A 417 -18.52 -19.32 33.02
N ILE A 418 -17.62 -18.50 33.53
CA ILE A 418 -17.06 -18.66 34.88
C ILE A 418 -18.26 -18.58 35.82
N THR A 419 -18.57 -19.68 36.52
CA THR A 419 -19.63 -19.67 37.53
C THR A 419 -19.05 -19.25 38.88
N SER A 420 -19.91 -18.91 39.83
CA SER A 420 -19.49 -18.58 41.20
C SER A 420 -18.67 -19.68 41.88
N ASP A 421 -18.75 -20.91 41.37
CA ASP A 421 -18.05 -22.08 41.91
C ASP A 421 -16.57 -22.13 41.48
N ASP A 422 -16.16 -21.32 40.50
CA ASP A 422 -14.76 -21.21 40.06
C ASP A 422 -13.96 -20.19 40.90
N LEU A 423 -14.61 -19.50 41.84
CA LEU A 423 -14.02 -18.42 42.65
C LEU A 423 -13.92 -18.75 44.15
N PHE A 424 -14.07 -20.02 44.55
CA PHE A 424 -13.83 -20.48 45.93
C PHE A 424 -13.00 -21.76 45.99
#